data_AF-A0A4V1MYI9-F1
#
_entry.id   AF-A0A4V1MYI9-F1
#
_cell.length_a   1.000
_cell.length_b   1.000
_cell.length_c   1.000
_cell.angle_alpha   90.00
_cell.angle_beta   90.00
_cell.angle_gamma   90.00
#
_symmetry.space_group_name_H-M   'P 1'
#
loop_
_entity.id
_entity.type
_entity.pdbx_description
1 polymer ?
#
loop_
_entity_poly.entity_id
_entity_poly.type
_entity_poly.pdbx_seq_one_letter_code
_entity_poly.pdbx_strand_id
1 'polypeptide(L)'
;MPSEIALNAFAEIFSQPLENKRDIFTTSVVALLISAPSRITEVLSLPVDCYITEKTKNGEIKNGLRFWAGKGYGGDIKWLVSVMAPITKQAIDRICSLTIKPRAFAKLMELNFKEFHKQTLLSSFPEDTLLTKEQVVQLLTNEKLSKEECSRLLISLSIRRADFVYSIKSLWQELQDRLPINFPWYDKTKNLKYSDLLFLFFRNSFHSTNFENFLYLHHPKEGFFSQDVKYQKSMKNIFQRHGYTNENGGNIHFTSHQIRHLLNTLAQRKGLTEEEIAKWSGRANPLQNRVYNHKSGEEILEQFESLQSETENYSISNQLTISDPLTRESYLSIGHSAVHTTEFGYCVHDYTISPCEKFRDCINCSEQICIKGCSGSLDRLKTRLLDTEQLIEKVTSEVDTQNQDLGKDRWLTFHLKTKERLQELIAILENKDIPDNSFIRLTNKSYSHLSRTISTINLLGHKKGEVDGEKNN
;
A
#
# COMPACT_ATOMS: atom_id res chain seq x y z
N MET A 1 5.07 -1.75 12.85
CA MET A 1 5.11 -1.70 11.37
C MET A 1 4.54 -3.00 10.80
N PRO A 2 3.97 -3.02 9.59
CA PRO A 2 3.60 -4.27 8.93
C PRO A 2 4.88 -5.01 8.52
N SER A 3 4.87 -6.35 8.51
CA SER A 3 6.01 -7.10 7.99
C SER A 3 6.08 -6.97 6.47
N GLU A 4 7.30 -7.06 5.92
CA GLU A 4 7.50 -7.02 4.47
C GLU A 4 6.75 -8.16 3.76
N ILE A 5 6.76 -9.36 4.36
CA ILE A 5 6.01 -10.52 3.88
C ILE A 5 4.52 -10.19 3.74
N ALA A 6 3.91 -9.49 4.71
CA ALA A 6 2.51 -9.12 4.64
C ALA A 6 2.23 -8.13 3.50
N LEU A 7 3.09 -7.11 3.33
CA LEU A 7 2.94 -6.12 2.27
C LEU A 7 3.09 -6.76 0.87
N ASN A 8 4.12 -7.59 0.68
CA ASN A 8 4.36 -8.29 -0.57
C ASN A 8 3.23 -9.25 -0.89
N ALA A 9 2.70 -9.99 0.10
CA ALA A 9 1.53 -10.84 -0.09
C ALA A 9 0.32 -10.02 -0.56
N PHE A 10 0.02 -8.87 0.05
CA PHE A 10 -1.08 -8.03 -0.43
C PHE A 10 -0.86 -7.50 -1.85
N ALA A 11 0.37 -7.08 -2.18
CA ALA A 11 0.70 -6.59 -3.51
C ALA A 11 0.54 -7.69 -4.57
N GLU A 12 1.05 -8.89 -4.30
CA GLU A 12 0.95 -10.04 -5.19
C GLU A 12 -0.51 -10.48 -5.37
N ILE A 13 -1.27 -10.64 -4.29
CA ILE A 13 -2.70 -10.99 -4.36
C ILE A 13 -3.48 -9.92 -5.12
N PHE A 14 -3.24 -8.63 -4.86
CA PHE A 14 -3.94 -7.54 -5.55
C PHE A 14 -3.61 -7.51 -7.05
N SER A 15 -2.39 -7.90 -7.44
CA SER A 15 -1.98 -7.94 -8.86
C SER A 15 -2.72 -9.00 -9.69
N GLN A 16 -3.32 -9.99 -9.04
CA GLN A 16 -4.02 -11.10 -9.70
C GLN A 16 -5.47 -10.73 -10.10
N PRO A 17 -6.06 -11.44 -11.08
CA PRO A 17 -7.49 -11.34 -11.40
C PRO A 17 -8.32 -12.08 -10.34
N LEU A 18 -8.58 -11.40 -9.22
CA LEU A 18 -9.32 -11.97 -8.09
C LEU A 18 -10.80 -12.20 -8.45
N GLU A 19 -11.32 -13.40 -8.16
CA GLU A 19 -12.75 -13.73 -8.27
C GLU A 19 -13.46 -13.69 -6.90
N ASN A 20 -12.72 -14.00 -5.83
CA ASN A 20 -13.28 -14.05 -4.49
C ASN A 20 -13.62 -12.63 -3.99
N LYS A 21 -14.91 -12.35 -3.81
CA LYS A 21 -15.42 -11.05 -3.31
C LYS A 21 -14.74 -10.59 -2.02
N ARG A 22 -14.39 -11.53 -1.12
CA ARG A 22 -13.73 -11.23 0.16
C ARG A 22 -12.28 -10.81 -0.05
N ASP A 23 -11.56 -11.46 -0.97
CA ASP A 23 -10.18 -11.08 -1.33
C ASP A 23 -10.15 -9.73 -2.04
N ILE A 24 -11.08 -9.49 -2.98
CA ILE A 24 -11.24 -8.20 -3.64
C ILE A 24 -11.48 -7.10 -2.60
N PHE A 25 -12.40 -7.33 -1.65
CA PHE A 25 -12.68 -6.41 -0.56
C PHE A 25 -11.42 -6.10 0.26
N THR A 26 -10.77 -7.13 0.80
CA THR A 26 -9.65 -6.98 1.73
C THR A 26 -8.46 -6.30 1.06
N THR A 27 -8.07 -6.74 -0.14
CA THR A 27 -6.94 -6.13 -0.87
C THR A 27 -7.23 -4.71 -1.32
N SER A 28 -8.47 -4.40 -1.74
CA SER A 28 -8.86 -3.03 -2.09
C SER A 28 -8.83 -2.10 -0.87
N VAL A 29 -9.27 -2.56 0.30
CA VAL A 29 -9.15 -1.78 1.55
C VAL A 29 -7.68 -1.51 1.89
N VAL A 30 -6.79 -2.50 1.75
CA VAL A 30 -5.34 -2.30 1.95
C VAL A 30 -4.76 -1.31 0.95
N ALA A 31 -5.09 -1.43 -0.33
CA ALA A 31 -4.64 -0.50 -1.37
C ALA A 31 -5.06 0.95 -1.06
N LEU A 32 -6.32 1.18 -0.68
CA LEU A 32 -6.81 2.50 -0.28
C LEU A 32 -6.10 3.03 0.98
N LEU A 33 -5.85 2.18 1.97
CA LEU A 33 -5.13 2.56 3.20
C LEU A 33 -3.66 2.93 2.95
N ILE A 34 -3.00 2.29 1.97
CA ILE A 34 -1.62 2.60 1.57
C ILE A 34 -1.57 3.87 0.71
N SER A 35 -2.64 4.16 -0.05
CA SER A 35 -2.66 5.29 -0.99
C SER A 35 -2.63 6.65 -0.29
N ALA A 36 -3.31 6.77 0.85
CA ALA A 36 -3.30 7.97 1.68
C ALA A 36 -3.54 7.62 3.16
N PRO A 37 -2.86 8.30 4.11
CA PRO A 37 -2.97 7.99 5.54
C PRO A 37 -4.41 8.17 6.05
N SER A 38 -5.07 7.05 6.31
CA SER A 38 -6.48 7.02 6.72
C SER A 38 -6.74 5.96 7.78
N ARG A 39 -7.79 6.19 8.58
CA ARG A 39 -8.35 5.11 9.41
C ARG A 39 -9.18 4.18 8.53
N ILE A 40 -9.23 2.90 8.88
CA ILE A 40 -10.08 1.94 8.17
C ILE A 40 -11.57 2.35 8.19
N THR A 41 -12.04 2.96 9.28
CA THR A 41 -13.40 3.47 9.38
C THR A 41 -13.68 4.62 8.40
N GLU A 42 -12.68 5.46 8.12
CA GLU A 42 -12.76 6.51 7.10
C GLU A 42 -12.82 5.89 5.70
N VAL A 43 -11.95 4.93 5.40
CA VAL A 43 -11.92 4.22 4.11
C VAL A 43 -13.23 3.50 3.83
N LEU A 44 -13.76 2.76 4.81
CA LEU A 44 -15.02 2.04 4.64
C LEU A 44 -16.21 2.99 4.44
N SER A 45 -16.12 4.23 4.94
CA SER A 45 -17.16 5.26 4.77
C SER A 45 -16.94 6.15 3.54
N LEU A 46 -16.06 5.77 2.62
CA LEU A 46 -15.85 6.53 1.38
C LEU A 46 -17.10 6.51 0.50
N PRO A 47 -17.45 7.64 -0.15
CA PRO A 47 -18.48 7.66 -1.17
C PRO A 47 -17.99 7.00 -2.47
N VAL A 48 -18.92 6.63 -3.35
CA VAL A 48 -18.61 6.06 -4.68
C VAL A 48 -17.82 7.01 -5.57
N ASP A 49 -18.08 8.31 -5.46
CA ASP A 49 -17.45 9.39 -6.21
C ASP A 49 -16.22 9.97 -5.47
N CYS A 50 -15.57 9.17 -4.62
CA CYS A 50 -14.46 9.62 -3.79
C CYS A 50 -13.19 9.98 -4.57
N TYR A 51 -12.97 9.36 -5.73
CA TYR A 51 -11.76 9.62 -6.51
C TYR A 51 -11.88 10.95 -7.24
N ILE A 52 -10.98 11.87 -6.96
CA ILE A 52 -10.92 13.16 -7.62
C ILE A 52 -9.59 13.34 -8.35
N THR A 53 -9.63 14.11 -9.42
CA THR A 53 -8.47 14.49 -10.21
C THR A 53 -8.55 16.00 -10.40
N GLU A 54 -7.54 16.72 -9.92
CA GLU A 54 -7.46 18.18 -10.04
C GLU A 54 -6.15 18.57 -10.71
N LYS A 55 -6.18 19.70 -11.43
CA LYS A 55 -4.99 20.28 -12.04
C LYS A 55 -4.44 21.34 -11.09
N THR A 56 -3.19 21.17 -10.67
CA THR A 56 -2.53 22.12 -9.77
C THR A 56 -2.29 23.45 -10.47
N LYS A 57 -1.92 24.49 -9.70
CA LYS A 57 -1.54 25.80 -10.24
C LYS A 57 -0.36 25.71 -11.22
N ASN A 58 0.51 24.73 -11.03
CA ASN A 58 1.68 24.45 -11.87
C ASN A 58 1.33 23.61 -13.11
N GLY A 59 0.06 23.21 -13.24
CA GLY A 59 -0.45 22.44 -14.37
C GLY A 59 -0.31 20.93 -14.24
N GLU A 60 0.20 20.43 -13.11
CA GLU A 60 0.32 19.00 -12.83
C GLU A 60 -1.04 18.40 -12.50
N ILE A 61 -1.22 17.11 -12.76
CA ILE A 61 -2.45 16.39 -12.42
C ILE A 61 -2.22 15.68 -11.09
N LYS A 62 -2.98 16.06 -10.05
CA LYS A 62 -2.97 15.39 -8.75
C LYS A 62 -4.27 14.63 -8.55
N ASN A 63 -4.14 13.45 -7.95
CA ASN A 63 -5.28 12.59 -7.63
C ASN A 63 -5.48 12.56 -6.11
N GLY A 64 -6.74 12.51 -5.69
CA GLY A 64 -7.10 12.58 -4.28
C GLY A 64 -8.28 11.66 -3.95
N LEU A 65 -8.43 11.36 -2.66
CA LEU A 65 -9.64 10.78 -2.10
C LEU A 65 -10.41 11.85 -1.32
N ARG A 66 -11.62 12.14 -1.76
CA ARG A 66 -12.54 13.07 -1.11
C ARG A 66 -13.36 12.34 -0.04
N PHE A 67 -13.21 12.79 1.20
CA PHE A 67 -14.02 12.35 2.33
C PHE A 67 -15.12 13.39 2.59
N TRP A 68 -16.37 12.97 2.76
CA TRP A 68 -17.43 13.91 3.13
C TRP A 68 -17.24 14.36 4.58
N ALA A 69 -16.99 15.65 4.79
CA ALA A 69 -16.89 16.25 6.12
C ALA A 69 -18.29 16.57 6.66
N GLY A 70 -18.45 16.51 7.98
CA GLY A 70 -19.67 16.98 8.63
C GLY A 70 -19.85 18.49 8.44
N LYS A 71 -21.09 18.94 8.18
CA LYS A 71 -21.56 20.32 7.97
C LYS A 71 -20.48 21.43 7.89
N GLY A 72 -20.33 22.03 6.69
CA GLY A 72 -19.82 23.39 6.51
C GLY A 72 -18.35 23.53 6.07
N TYR A 73 -17.60 22.43 6.03
CA TYR A 73 -16.28 22.39 5.39
C TYR A 73 -16.41 21.51 4.14
N GLY A 74 -15.94 22.00 2.99
CA GLY A 74 -15.79 21.18 1.78
C GLY A 74 -15.06 19.88 2.14
N GLY A 75 -15.46 18.77 1.53
CA GLY A 75 -14.94 17.44 1.88
C GLY A 75 -13.42 17.44 2.00
N ASP A 76 -12.90 16.83 3.06
CA ASP A 76 -11.45 16.76 3.29
C ASP A 76 -10.84 15.90 2.19
N ILE A 77 -9.98 16.50 1.37
CA ILE A 77 -9.30 15.82 0.27
C ILE A 77 -7.97 15.33 0.81
N LYS A 78 -7.77 14.01 0.76
CA LYS A 78 -6.45 13.43 0.99
C LYS A 78 -5.80 13.12 -0.34
N TRP A 79 -4.79 13.92 -0.67
CA TRP A 79 -4.01 13.74 -1.89
C TRP A 79 -3.20 12.45 -1.84
N LEU A 80 -3.18 11.74 -2.97
CA LEU A 80 -2.53 10.45 -3.15
C LEU A 80 -1.10 10.65 -3.64
N VAL A 81 -0.18 9.82 -3.15
CA VAL A 81 1.13 9.70 -3.80
C VAL A 81 0.93 9.27 -5.25
N SER A 82 1.56 9.95 -6.20
CA SER A 82 1.32 9.82 -7.63
C SER A 82 1.47 8.39 -8.14
N VAL A 83 2.46 7.65 -7.62
CA VAL A 83 2.67 6.22 -7.96
C VAL A 83 1.53 5.31 -7.51
N MET A 84 0.76 5.69 -6.48
CA MET A 84 -0.37 4.93 -5.98
C MET A 84 -1.67 5.22 -6.73
N ALA A 85 -1.77 6.36 -7.44
CA ALA A 85 -2.99 6.76 -8.15
C ALA A 85 -3.62 5.67 -9.04
N PRO A 86 -2.88 4.92 -9.90
CA PRO A 86 -3.48 3.85 -10.70
C PRO A 86 -3.96 2.66 -9.84
N ILE A 87 -3.24 2.32 -8.77
CA ILE A 87 -3.59 1.24 -7.84
C ILE A 87 -4.86 1.60 -7.05
N THR A 88 -4.95 2.84 -6.56
CA THR A 88 -6.14 3.36 -5.90
C THR A 88 -7.35 3.29 -6.83
N LYS A 89 -7.19 3.72 -8.09
CA LYS A 89 -8.27 3.71 -9.08
C LYS A 89 -8.76 2.29 -9.35
N GLN A 90 -7.85 1.34 -9.57
CA GLN A 90 -8.19 -0.07 -9.76
C GLN A 90 -8.92 -0.67 -8.54
N ALA A 91 -8.50 -0.34 -7.33
CA ALA A 91 -9.18 -0.78 -6.10
C ALA A 91 -10.62 -0.27 -6.03
N ILE A 92 -10.85 1.01 -6.36
CA ILE A 92 -12.18 1.61 -6.39
C ILE A 92 -13.05 0.94 -7.45
N ASP A 93 -12.53 0.75 -8.66
CA ASP A 93 -13.30 0.19 -9.78
C ASP A 93 -13.72 -1.27 -9.51
N ARG A 94 -12.84 -2.07 -8.88
CA ARG A 94 -13.15 -3.42 -8.40
C ARG A 94 -14.29 -3.42 -7.38
N ILE A 95 -14.24 -2.53 -6.38
CA ILE A 95 -15.31 -2.44 -5.39
C ILE A 95 -16.61 -1.92 -6.01
N CYS A 96 -16.54 -0.90 -6.86
CA CYS A 96 -17.71 -0.37 -7.56
C CYS A 96 -18.44 -1.44 -8.39
N SER A 97 -17.69 -2.33 -9.03
CA SER A 97 -18.26 -3.45 -9.78
C SER A 97 -19.04 -4.41 -8.88
N LEU A 98 -18.56 -4.66 -7.65
CA LEU A 98 -19.25 -5.51 -6.68
C LEU A 98 -20.47 -4.81 -6.02
N THR A 99 -20.42 -3.49 -5.87
CA THR A 99 -21.41 -2.73 -5.10
C THR A 99 -22.46 -2.01 -5.95
N ILE A 100 -22.44 -2.19 -7.28
CA ILE A 100 -23.40 -1.57 -8.20
C ILE A 100 -24.86 -1.95 -7.90
N LYS A 101 -25.15 -3.25 -7.72
CA LYS A 101 -26.52 -3.74 -7.43
C LYS A 101 -27.01 -3.31 -6.04
N PRO A 102 -26.22 -3.45 -4.96
CA PRO A 102 -26.60 -2.93 -3.64
C PRO A 102 -26.89 -1.43 -3.63
N ARG A 103 -26.07 -0.62 -4.29
CA ARG A 103 -26.29 0.83 -4.39
C ARG A 103 -27.54 1.17 -5.20
N ALA A 104 -27.77 0.48 -6.31
CA ALA A 104 -28.99 0.66 -7.11
C ALA A 104 -30.24 0.30 -6.30
N PHE A 105 -30.21 -0.81 -5.56
CA PHE A 105 -31.29 -1.18 -4.65
C PHE A 105 -31.50 -0.13 -3.55
N ALA A 106 -30.43 0.32 -2.89
CA ALA A 106 -30.53 1.39 -1.91
C ALA A 106 -31.14 2.65 -2.53
N LYS A 107 -30.74 3.03 -3.75
CA LYS A 107 -31.30 4.21 -4.43
C LYS A 107 -32.79 4.07 -4.74
N LEU A 108 -33.21 2.89 -5.18
CA LEU A 108 -34.62 2.56 -5.42
C LEU A 108 -35.45 2.67 -4.13
N MET A 109 -34.88 2.25 -2.99
CA MET A 109 -35.55 2.31 -1.70
C MET A 109 -35.64 3.73 -1.11
N GLU A 110 -34.89 4.72 -1.65
CA GLU A 110 -35.04 6.14 -1.28
C GLU A 110 -36.33 6.78 -1.82
N LEU A 111 -36.95 6.15 -2.81
CA LEU A 111 -38.18 6.66 -3.44
C LEU A 111 -39.35 6.59 -2.48
N ASN A 112 -40.35 7.44 -2.70
CA ASN A 112 -41.66 7.22 -2.10
C ASN A 112 -42.41 6.10 -2.83
N PHE A 113 -43.46 5.57 -2.21
CA PHE A 113 -44.23 4.45 -2.78
C PHE A 113 -44.79 4.74 -4.17
N LYS A 114 -45.27 5.97 -4.43
CA LYS A 114 -45.85 6.34 -5.74
C LYS A 114 -44.81 6.31 -6.85
N GLU A 115 -43.61 6.80 -6.57
CA GLU A 115 -42.47 6.77 -7.49
C GLU A 115 -41.96 5.35 -7.70
N PHE A 116 -41.85 4.56 -6.62
CA PHE A 116 -41.50 3.15 -6.70
C PHE A 116 -42.48 2.39 -7.60
N HIS A 117 -43.79 2.53 -7.34
CA HIS A 117 -44.84 1.86 -8.10
C HIS A 117 -44.75 2.14 -9.59
N LYS A 118 -44.54 3.41 -9.97
CA LYS A 118 -44.36 3.85 -11.36
C LYS A 118 -43.15 3.22 -12.06
N GLN A 119 -42.08 2.91 -11.33
CA GLN A 119 -40.86 2.33 -11.88
C GLN A 119 -40.91 0.79 -11.95
N THR A 120 -41.91 0.15 -11.33
CA THR A 120 -42.06 -1.31 -11.40
C THR A 120 -42.66 -1.77 -12.72
N LEU A 121 -42.35 -3.01 -13.11
CA LEU A 121 -42.99 -3.71 -14.24
C LEU A 121 -44.50 -3.96 -14.04
N LEU A 122 -45.01 -3.72 -12.83
CA LEU A 122 -46.42 -3.90 -12.46
C LEU A 122 -47.14 -2.57 -12.23
N SER A 123 -46.60 -1.46 -12.75
CA SER A 123 -47.19 -0.11 -12.61
C SER A 123 -48.62 0.04 -13.13
N SER A 124 -49.07 -0.88 -14.01
CA SER A 124 -50.43 -0.94 -14.51
C SER A 124 -51.43 -1.58 -13.53
N PHE A 125 -50.95 -2.28 -12.51
CA PHE A 125 -51.80 -2.94 -11.53
C PHE A 125 -52.22 -1.97 -10.42
N PRO A 126 -53.46 -2.06 -9.90
CA PRO A 126 -53.84 -1.34 -8.69
C PRO A 126 -52.96 -1.72 -7.48
N GLU A 127 -52.69 -0.75 -6.61
CA GLU A 127 -51.74 -0.87 -5.47
C GLU A 127 -52.06 -2.03 -4.50
N ASP A 128 -53.35 -2.33 -4.33
CA ASP A 128 -53.87 -3.35 -3.41
C ASP A 128 -54.14 -4.71 -4.08
N THR A 129 -53.77 -4.86 -5.35
CA THR A 129 -53.93 -6.14 -6.07
C THR A 129 -53.04 -7.20 -5.46
N LEU A 130 -53.62 -8.31 -5.03
CA LEU A 130 -52.87 -9.46 -4.52
C LEU A 130 -52.09 -10.14 -5.65
N LEU A 131 -50.80 -10.33 -5.42
CA LEU A 131 -49.85 -10.84 -6.40
C LEU A 131 -49.65 -12.34 -6.26
N THR A 132 -49.43 -13.02 -7.39
CA THR A 132 -48.88 -14.39 -7.37
C THR A 132 -47.40 -14.36 -6.98
N LYS A 133 -46.85 -15.50 -6.54
CA LYS A 133 -45.43 -15.58 -6.17
C LYS A 133 -44.51 -15.24 -7.34
N GLU A 134 -44.90 -15.56 -8.58
CA GLU A 134 -44.16 -15.22 -9.79
C GLU A 134 -44.15 -13.72 -10.03
N GLN A 135 -45.28 -13.03 -9.79
CA GLN A 135 -45.36 -11.57 -9.87
C GLN A 135 -44.54 -10.89 -8.76
N VAL A 136 -44.51 -11.46 -7.54
CA VAL A 136 -43.64 -10.98 -6.46
C VAL A 136 -42.17 -11.08 -6.87
N VAL A 137 -41.74 -12.22 -7.40
CA VAL A 137 -40.37 -12.39 -7.89
C VAL A 137 -40.06 -11.45 -9.04
N GLN A 138 -40.97 -11.32 -10.01
CA GLN A 138 -40.83 -10.40 -11.13
C GLN A 138 -40.67 -8.94 -10.67
N LEU A 139 -41.36 -8.54 -9.61
CA LEU A 139 -41.22 -7.20 -9.03
C LEU A 139 -39.86 -7.02 -8.32
N LEU A 140 -39.34 -8.06 -7.66
CA LEU A 140 -38.08 -8.00 -6.91
C LEU A 140 -36.83 -8.07 -7.80
N THR A 141 -36.87 -8.86 -8.89
CA THR A 141 -35.69 -9.13 -9.72
C THR A 141 -35.78 -8.55 -11.13
N ASN A 142 -36.96 -8.11 -11.58
CA ASN A 142 -37.27 -7.82 -12.97
C ASN A 142 -37.09 -9.02 -13.93
N GLU A 143 -37.07 -10.25 -13.40
CA GLU A 143 -36.89 -11.48 -14.18
C GLU A 143 -38.14 -12.37 -14.10
N LYS A 144 -38.42 -13.11 -15.18
CA LYS A 144 -39.46 -14.14 -15.20
C LYS A 144 -38.80 -15.50 -14.99
N LEU A 145 -39.09 -16.15 -13.87
CA LEU A 145 -38.54 -17.46 -13.50
C LEU A 145 -39.64 -18.53 -13.47
N SER A 146 -39.24 -19.80 -13.46
CA SER A 146 -40.17 -20.92 -13.26
C SER A 146 -40.76 -20.92 -11.84
N LYS A 147 -41.85 -21.66 -11.62
CA LYS A 147 -42.55 -21.71 -10.32
C LYS A 147 -41.65 -22.27 -9.20
N GLU A 148 -40.83 -23.26 -9.55
CA GLU A 148 -39.89 -23.92 -8.65
C GLU A 148 -38.74 -22.98 -8.27
N GLU A 149 -38.24 -22.20 -9.24
CA GLU A 149 -37.21 -21.18 -9.01
C GLU A 149 -37.74 -20.04 -8.13
N CYS A 150 -38.94 -19.53 -8.42
CA CYS A 150 -39.60 -18.52 -7.61
C CYS A 150 -39.71 -18.98 -6.14
N SER A 151 -40.16 -20.21 -5.91
CA SER A 151 -40.31 -20.75 -4.56
C SER A 151 -38.98 -20.86 -3.82
N ARG A 152 -37.91 -21.31 -4.49
CA ARG A 152 -36.56 -21.39 -3.90
C ARG A 152 -36.00 -20.00 -3.57
N LEU A 153 -36.19 -19.03 -4.47
CA LEU A 153 -35.72 -17.66 -4.29
C LEU A 153 -36.43 -16.96 -3.13
N LEU A 154 -37.76 -17.07 -3.04
CA LEU A 154 -38.50 -16.44 -1.94
C LEU A 154 -38.07 -17.01 -0.57
N ILE A 155 -37.77 -18.30 -0.48
CA ILE A 155 -37.21 -18.92 0.73
C ILE A 155 -35.84 -18.31 1.07
N SER A 156 -34.92 -18.21 0.10
CA SER A 156 -33.59 -17.65 0.35
C SER A 156 -33.63 -16.17 0.75
N LEU A 157 -34.63 -15.44 0.26
CA LEU A 157 -34.90 -14.05 0.61
C LEU A 157 -35.68 -13.87 1.93
N SER A 158 -36.16 -14.97 2.52
CA SER A 158 -37.04 -14.94 3.70
C SER A 158 -38.34 -14.16 3.45
N ILE A 159 -38.93 -14.34 2.26
CA ILE A 159 -40.24 -13.83 1.85
C ILE A 159 -41.24 -14.99 1.83
N ARG A 160 -42.51 -14.73 2.20
CA ARG A 160 -43.55 -15.77 2.18
C ARG A 160 -43.81 -16.23 0.74
N ARG A 161 -43.81 -17.56 0.52
CA ARG A 161 -43.91 -18.18 -0.82
C ARG A 161 -45.34 -18.49 -1.31
N ALA A 162 -46.35 -18.28 -0.47
CA ALA A 162 -47.74 -18.55 -0.85
C ALA A 162 -48.26 -17.45 -1.78
N ASP A 163 -49.11 -17.83 -2.73
CA ASP A 163 -49.74 -16.90 -3.66
C ASP A 163 -50.73 -15.99 -2.93
N PHE A 164 -50.90 -14.77 -3.46
CA PHE A 164 -51.86 -13.79 -2.97
C PHE A 164 -51.64 -13.31 -1.53
N VAL A 165 -50.41 -13.47 -1.02
CA VAL A 165 -50.02 -13.00 0.31
C VAL A 165 -49.64 -11.52 0.32
N TYR A 166 -49.11 -11.01 -0.78
CA TYR A 166 -48.63 -9.64 -0.89
C TYR A 166 -49.37 -8.90 -2.00
N SER A 167 -49.84 -7.70 -1.71
CA SER A 167 -50.03 -6.65 -2.72
C SER A 167 -48.73 -5.88 -2.96
N ILE A 168 -48.66 -5.06 -4.02
CA ILE A 168 -47.50 -4.20 -4.30
C ILE A 168 -47.22 -3.28 -3.10
N LYS A 169 -48.28 -2.72 -2.51
CA LYS A 169 -48.20 -1.86 -1.32
C LYS A 169 -47.67 -2.59 -0.09
N SER A 170 -48.19 -3.78 0.22
CA SER A 170 -47.74 -4.56 1.38
C SER A 170 -46.31 -5.09 1.21
N LEU A 171 -45.91 -5.45 -0.01
CA LEU A 171 -44.55 -5.88 -0.31
C LEU A 171 -43.58 -4.70 -0.15
N TRP A 172 -43.95 -3.52 -0.63
CA TRP A 172 -43.16 -2.31 -0.41
C TRP A 172 -42.95 -2.02 1.08
N GLN A 173 -43.99 -2.13 1.91
CA GLN A 173 -43.88 -1.98 3.36
C GLN A 173 -42.91 -2.99 3.96
N GLU A 174 -43.03 -4.28 3.60
CA GLU A 174 -42.11 -5.33 4.03
C GLU A 174 -40.65 -5.06 3.61
N LEU A 175 -40.43 -4.49 2.42
CA LEU A 175 -39.09 -4.09 1.97
C LEU A 175 -38.55 -2.91 2.80
N GLN A 176 -39.38 -1.92 3.09
CA GLN A 176 -39.01 -0.76 3.91
C GLN A 176 -38.69 -1.16 5.36
N ASP A 177 -39.46 -2.09 5.94
CA ASP A 177 -39.25 -2.59 7.30
C ASP A 177 -37.91 -3.35 7.47
N ARG A 178 -37.34 -3.83 6.36
CA ARG A 178 -36.04 -4.54 6.33
C ARG A 178 -34.85 -3.61 6.21
N LEU A 179 -35.07 -2.33 5.93
CA LEU A 179 -34.00 -1.34 5.79
C LEU A 179 -33.39 -0.96 7.15
N PRO A 180 -32.16 -0.43 7.16
CA PRO A 180 -31.57 0.10 8.38
C PRO A 180 -32.43 1.21 9.02
N ILE A 181 -32.47 1.28 10.36
CA ILE A 181 -33.28 2.26 11.12
C ILE A 181 -33.05 3.72 10.68
N ASN A 182 -31.83 4.07 10.28
CA ASN A 182 -31.46 5.44 9.88
C ASN A 182 -31.57 5.69 8.36
N PHE A 183 -32.07 4.72 7.59
CA PHE A 183 -32.20 4.83 6.15
C PHE A 183 -33.02 6.08 5.76
N PRO A 184 -32.64 6.84 4.71
CA PRO A 184 -31.60 6.57 3.71
C PRO A 184 -30.18 6.95 4.15
N TRP A 185 -30.02 7.50 5.35
CA TRP A 185 -28.75 8.06 5.81
C TRP A 185 -27.89 7.00 6.49
N TYR A 186 -26.67 6.81 5.99
CA TYR A 186 -25.64 6.09 6.75
C TYR A 186 -25.05 7.02 7.83
N ASP A 187 -24.72 8.25 7.42
CA ASP A 187 -24.28 9.32 8.33
C ASP A 187 -24.90 10.65 7.87
N LYS A 188 -25.98 11.06 8.54
CA LYS A 188 -26.69 12.31 8.24
C LYS A 188 -25.82 13.54 8.52
N THR A 189 -24.85 13.46 9.43
CA THR A 189 -24.01 14.62 9.77
C THR A 189 -23.03 14.95 8.64
N LYS A 190 -22.57 13.91 7.94
CA LYS A 190 -21.69 13.97 6.76
C LYS A 190 -22.42 13.98 5.43
N ASN A 191 -23.76 14.06 5.45
CA ASN A 191 -24.60 13.99 4.26
C ASN A 191 -24.33 12.72 3.40
N LEU A 192 -24.04 11.59 4.05
CA LEU A 192 -23.70 10.34 3.39
C LEU A 192 -24.87 9.35 3.47
N LYS A 193 -25.46 9.02 2.31
CA LYS A 193 -26.53 8.03 2.20
C LYS A 193 -25.96 6.63 1.96
N TYR A 194 -26.79 5.62 2.18
CA TYR A 194 -26.43 4.24 1.84
C TYR A 194 -26.16 4.08 0.34
N SER A 195 -26.96 4.69 -0.54
CA SER A 195 -26.78 4.60 -2.00
C SER A 195 -25.46 5.19 -2.50
N ASP A 196 -24.87 6.11 -1.74
CA ASP A 196 -23.61 6.77 -2.08
C ASP A 196 -22.38 6.02 -1.55
N LEU A 197 -22.52 5.00 -0.70
CA LEU A 197 -21.38 4.28 -0.10
C LEU A 197 -20.60 3.44 -1.12
N LEU A 198 -19.27 3.59 -1.16
CA LEU A 198 -18.40 2.72 -1.94
C LEU A 198 -18.53 1.26 -1.48
N PHE A 199 -18.49 1.03 -0.17
CA PHE A 199 -18.56 -0.29 0.47
C PHE A 199 -19.97 -0.64 0.94
N LEU A 200 -20.90 -0.79 0.00
CA LEU A 200 -22.25 -1.29 0.24
C LEU A 200 -22.47 -2.63 -0.45
N PHE A 201 -22.77 -3.67 0.32
CA PHE A 201 -22.98 -5.03 -0.15
C PHE A 201 -24.39 -5.50 0.22
N PHE A 202 -24.75 -6.69 -0.25
CA PHE A 202 -25.93 -7.39 0.25
C PHE A 202 -25.54 -8.32 1.40
N ARG A 203 -26.54 -8.77 2.16
CA ARG A 203 -26.30 -9.75 3.20
C ARG A 203 -25.80 -11.05 2.56
N ASN A 204 -24.79 -11.64 3.17
CA ASN A 204 -24.10 -12.83 2.71
C ASN A 204 -23.27 -12.70 1.42
N SER A 205 -23.00 -11.48 0.93
CA SER A 205 -22.14 -11.27 -0.26
C SER A 205 -20.75 -11.92 -0.18
N PHE A 206 -20.24 -12.20 1.02
CA PHE A 206 -18.91 -12.79 1.25
C PHE A 206 -18.94 -14.27 1.64
N HIS A 207 -20.12 -14.89 1.72
CA HIS A 207 -20.23 -16.32 1.98
C HIS A 207 -20.06 -17.11 0.69
N SER A 208 -19.33 -18.22 0.74
CA SER A 208 -19.15 -19.11 -0.41
C SER A 208 -20.37 -20.01 -0.67
N THR A 209 -21.15 -20.33 0.36
CA THR A 209 -22.25 -21.31 0.29
C THR A 209 -23.62 -20.67 0.41
N ASN A 210 -23.75 -19.59 1.17
CA ASN A 210 -25.05 -18.97 1.42
C ASN A 210 -25.46 -18.07 0.26
N PHE A 211 -26.73 -18.12 -0.11
CA PHE A 211 -27.31 -17.22 -1.09
C PHE A 211 -27.18 -15.75 -0.63
N GLU A 212 -26.80 -14.88 -1.57
CA GLU A 212 -26.71 -13.44 -1.37
C GLU A 212 -28.13 -12.86 -1.28
N ASN A 213 -28.54 -12.44 -0.09
CA ASN A 213 -29.87 -11.92 0.13
C ASN A 213 -29.89 -10.42 -0.22
N PHE A 214 -30.41 -10.12 -1.41
CA PHE A 214 -30.43 -8.77 -1.97
C PHE A 214 -31.48 -7.83 -1.37
N LEU A 215 -32.28 -8.29 -0.40
CA LEU A 215 -33.23 -7.43 0.33
C LEU A 215 -32.62 -6.79 1.58
N TYR A 216 -31.44 -7.25 2.01
CA TYR A 216 -30.74 -6.70 3.16
C TYR A 216 -29.44 -6.04 2.75
N LEU A 217 -29.34 -4.74 3.03
CA LEU A 217 -28.11 -4.00 2.89
C LEU A 217 -27.10 -4.38 3.98
N HIS A 218 -25.84 -4.56 3.58
CA HIS A 218 -24.73 -4.88 4.45
C HIS A 218 -23.56 -3.92 4.19
N HIS A 219 -23.15 -3.20 5.21
CA HIS A 219 -21.96 -2.36 5.19
C HIS A 219 -20.88 -3.00 6.08
N PRO A 220 -19.77 -3.53 5.51
CA PRO A 220 -18.68 -4.13 6.28
C PRO A 220 -18.06 -3.13 7.25
N LYS A 221 -17.85 -3.54 8.50
CA LYS A 221 -17.18 -2.76 9.55
C LYS A 221 -15.70 -3.18 9.68
N GLU A 222 -14.91 -2.41 10.42
CA GLU A 222 -13.49 -2.74 10.73
C GLU A 222 -13.30 -4.17 11.26
N GLY A 223 -14.24 -4.65 12.07
CA GLY A 223 -14.22 -6.02 12.59
C GLY A 223 -14.19 -7.07 11.47
N PHE A 224 -14.94 -6.87 10.39
CA PHE A 224 -14.99 -7.81 9.26
C PHE A 224 -13.62 -7.91 8.55
N PHE A 225 -12.99 -6.77 8.26
CA PHE A 225 -11.63 -6.74 7.72
C PHE A 225 -10.63 -7.40 8.69
N SER A 226 -10.71 -7.06 9.98
CA SER A 226 -9.82 -7.61 11.00
C SER A 226 -9.90 -9.13 11.12
N GLN A 227 -11.09 -9.70 10.97
CA GLN A 227 -11.29 -11.15 10.96
C GLN A 227 -10.66 -11.81 9.74
N ASP A 228 -10.48 -11.08 8.63
CA ASP A 228 -9.94 -11.61 7.39
C ASP A 228 -8.41 -11.51 7.26
N VAL A 229 -7.78 -10.67 8.09
CA VAL A 229 -6.31 -10.51 8.13
C VAL A 229 -5.67 -11.11 9.37
N LYS A 230 -6.47 -11.41 10.41
CA LYS A 230 -6.00 -12.12 11.62
C LYS A 230 -6.22 -13.62 11.48
N TYR A 231 -5.35 -14.40 12.10
CA TYR A 231 -5.55 -15.85 12.20
C TYR A 231 -6.82 -16.17 13.01
N GLN A 232 -7.64 -17.08 12.49
CA GLN A 232 -8.77 -17.67 13.19
C GLN A 232 -8.75 -19.18 13.02
N LYS A 233 -9.15 -19.92 14.06
CA LYS A 233 -9.18 -21.40 14.01
C LYS A 233 -10.23 -21.94 13.03
N SER A 234 -11.37 -21.26 12.88
CA SER A 234 -12.53 -21.76 12.14
C SER A 234 -12.61 -21.27 10.70
N MET A 235 -11.91 -20.19 10.34
CA MET A 235 -11.94 -19.61 9.00
C MET A 235 -10.52 -19.26 8.53
N LYS A 236 -10.21 -19.66 7.29
CA LYS A 236 -8.97 -19.26 6.63
C LYS A 236 -8.98 -17.77 6.36
N ASN A 237 -7.97 -17.06 6.85
CA ASN A 237 -7.73 -15.65 6.54
C ASN A 237 -7.14 -15.50 5.13
N ILE A 238 -6.96 -14.26 4.65
CA ILE A 238 -6.47 -14.00 3.28
C ILE A 238 -5.10 -14.64 3.02
N PHE A 239 -4.16 -14.55 3.97
CA PHE A 239 -2.84 -15.14 3.83
C PHE A 239 -2.90 -16.66 3.68
N GLN A 240 -3.73 -17.33 4.49
CA GLN A 240 -3.93 -18.77 4.45
C GLN A 240 -4.68 -19.24 3.18
N ARG A 241 -5.58 -18.42 2.63
CA ARG A 241 -6.25 -18.73 1.36
C ARG A 241 -5.26 -18.74 0.19
N HIS A 242 -4.24 -17.88 0.25
CA HIS A 242 -3.23 -17.72 -0.80
C HIS A 242 -1.88 -18.39 -0.48
N GLY A 243 -1.77 -19.12 0.63
CA GLY A 243 -0.60 -19.93 0.96
C GLY A 243 0.59 -19.18 1.58
N TYR A 244 0.41 -17.96 2.06
CA TYR A 244 1.49 -17.17 2.67
C TYR A 244 1.68 -17.49 4.15
N THR A 245 2.94 -17.61 4.56
CA THR A 245 3.39 -17.82 5.94
C THR A 245 4.59 -16.90 6.25
N ASN A 246 4.89 -16.72 7.54
CA ASN A 246 6.15 -16.09 7.96
C ASN A 246 7.35 -17.03 7.66
N GLU A 247 8.57 -16.50 7.79
CA GLU A 247 9.83 -17.24 7.57
C GLU A 247 9.92 -18.55 8.38
N ASN A 248 9.33 -18.57 9.58
CA ASN A 248 9.31 -19.74 10.46
C ASN A 248 8.13 -20.70 10.17
N GLY A 249 7.42 -20.53 9.04
CA GLY A 249 6.20 -21.27 8.69
C GLY A 249 4.95 -20.87 9.50
N GLY A 250 5.06 -19.87 10.38
CA GLY A 250 3.96 -19.39 11.23
C GLY A 250 2.97 -18.47 10.51
N ASN A 251 1.86 -18.14 11.18
CA ASN A 251 0.85 -17.24 10.63
C ASN A 251 1.34 -15.79 10.55
N ILE A 252 1.02 -15.11 9.45
CA ILE A 252 1.28 -13.67 9.29
C ILE A 252 0.34 -12.87 10.20
N HIS A 253 0.89 -11.91 10.95
CA HIS A 253 0.13 -10.99 11.79
C HIS A 253 0.03 -9.62 11.13
N PHE A 254 -1.21 -9.15 10.91
CA PHE A 254 -1.47 -7.88 10.26
C PHE A 254 -2.65 -7.14 10.89
N THR A 255 -2.56 -5.80 10.92
CA THR A 255 -3.61 -4.88 11.38
C THR A 255 -3.66 -3.65 10.49
N SER A 256 -4.84 -3.06 10.32
CA SER A 256 -5.04 -1.81 9.57
C SER A 256 -4.16 -0.65 10.07
N HIS A 257 -3.94 -0.58 11.39
CA HIS A 257 -3.14 0.47 12.03
C HIS A 257 -1.68 0.46 11.59
N GLN A 258 -1.12 -0.71 11.27
CA GLN A 258 0.27 -0.83 10.81
C GLN A 258 0.52 -0.05 9.52
N ILE A 259 -0.43 -0.03 8.57
CA ILE A 259 -0.28 0.74 7.32
C ILE A 259 -0.12 2.24 7.61
N ARG A 260 -0.95 2.78 8.50
CA ARG A 260 -0.86 4.21 8.88
C ARG A 260 0.49 4.52 9.53
N HIS A 261 1.00 3.63 10.39
CA HIS A 261 2.34 3.80 10.95
C HIS A 261 3.42 3.75 9.87
N LEU A 262 3.30 2.84 8.90
CA LEU A 262 4.23 2.78 7.76
C LEU A 262 4.28 4.09 6.99
N LEU A 263 3.13 4.63 6.59
CA LEU A 263 3.06 5.90 5.85
C LEU A 263 3.63 7.05 6.65
N ASN A 264 3.30 7.15 7.95
CA ASN A 264 3.87 8.18 8.82
C ASN A 264 5.40 8.07 8.91
N THR A 265 5.94 6.87 9.10
CA THR A 265 7.39 6.65 9.17
C THR A 265 8.08 6.98 7.84
N LEU A 266 7.48 6.62 6.70
CA LEU A 266 8.01 6.98 5.38
C LEU A 266 8.03 8.50 5.18
N ALA A 267 6.96 9.19 5.57
CA ALA A 267 6.87 10.64 5.53
C ALA A 267 7.92 11.31 6.43
N GLN A 268 8.07 10.86 7.69
CA GLN A 268 9.08 11.38 8.63
C GLN A 268 10.50 11.19 8.08
N ARG A 269 10.80 10.01 7.52
CA ARG A 269 12.11 9.72 6.91
C ARG A 269 12.42 10.61 5.72
N LYS A 270 11.39 11.00 4.97
CA LYS A 270 11.51 11.95 3.88
C LYS A 270 11.52 13.40 4.35
N GLY A 271 11.50 13.69 5.66
CA GLY A 271 11.69 15.03 6.20
C GLY A 271 10.40 15.80 6.48
N LEU A 272 9.24 15.17 6.40
CA LEU A 272 7.97 15.80 6.82
C LEU A 272 7.89 15.86 8.34
N THR A 273 7.45 17.00 8.86
CA THR A 273 7.23 17.17 10.30
C THR A 273 5.99 16.41 10.78
N GLU A 274 5.87 16.18 12.09
CA GLU A 274 4.67 15.54 12.66
C GLU A 274 3.39 16.35 12.37
N GLU A 275 3.50 17.68 12.29
CA GLU A 275 2.41 18.60 11.98
C GLU A 275 1.98 18.49 10.51
N GLU A 276 2.93 18.39 9.58
CA GLU A 276 2.68 18.18 8.16
C GLU A 276 2.02 16.80 7.93
N ILE A 277 2.49 15.77 8.61
CA ILE A 277 1.89 14.43 8.57
C ILE A 277 0.49 14.42 9.18
N ALA A 278 0.28 15.15 10.29
CA ALA A 278 -1.04 15.30 10.90
C ALA A 278 -2.00 15.98 9.92
N LYS A 279 -1.54 17.02 9.22
CA LYS A 279 -2.32 17.72 8.19
C LYS A 279 -2.65 16.83 7.00
N TRP A 280 -1.68 16.11 6.44
CA TRP A 280 -1.91 15.14 5.35
C TRP A 280 -2.84 13.99 5.77
N SER A 281 -2.79 13.60 7.05
CA SER A 281 -3.67 12.57 7.63
C SER A 281 -5.10 13.05 7.94
N GLY A 282 -5.41 14.35 7.75
CA GLY A 282 -6.72 14.94 8.11
C GLY A 282 -6.94 15.06 9.63
N ARG A 283 -5.88 15.13 10.43
CA ARG A 283 -5.99 15.33 11.89
C ARG A 283 -6.10 16.82 12.20
N ALA A 284 -7.32 17.29 12.45
CA ALA A 284 -7.49 18.58 13.10
C ALA A 284 -7.04 18.46 14.56
N ASN A 285 -6.00 19.19 14.98
CA ASN A 285 -5.73 19.45 16.40
C ASN A 285 -6.12 20.91 16.73
N PRO A 286 -7.33 21.17 17.26
CA PRO A 286 -7.80 22.52 17.52
C PRO A 286 -7.01 23.27 18.60
N LEU A 287 -6.22 22.57 19.42
CA LEU A 287 -5.53 23.15 20.58
C LEU A 287 -4.08 23.59 20.30
N GLN A 288 -3.54 23.30 19.11
CA GLN A 288 -2.18 23.70 18.70
C GLN A 288 -2.14 24.67 17.52
N ASN A 289 -3.30 25.09 16.99
CA ASN A 289 -3.40 25.98 15.82
C ASN A 289 -3.15 27.47 16.13
N ARG A 290 -2.26 27.82 17.07
CA ARG A 290 -2.03 29.23 17.39
C ARG A 290 -0.80 29.85 16.72
N VAL A 291 0.13 29.07 16.17
CA VAL A 291 1.36 29.63 15.59
C VAL A 291 1.81 28.79 14.39
N TYR A 292 1.66 29.36 13.19
CA TYR A 292 2.19 28.95 11.87
C TYR A 292 1.91 27.53 11.35
N ASN A 293 1.02 27.40 10.34
CA ASN A 293 1.38 26.70 9.09
C ASN A 293 0.39 27.03 7.94
N HIS A 294 0.84 27.79 6.93
CA HIS A 294 0.08 28.14 5.73
C HIS A 294 0.07 27.03 4.66
N LYS A 295 0.79 25.92 4.86
CA LYS A 295 0.96 24.91 3.79
C LYS A 295 -0.28 24.08 3.51
N SER A 296 -0.77 23.99 2.27
CA SER A 296 -1.90 23.12 1.95
C SER A 296 -1.54 21.61 2.03
N GLY A 297 -2.52 20.71 2.07
CA GLY A 297 -2.25 19.27 2.00
C GLY A 297 -1.60 18.84 0.68
N GLU A 298 -1.86 19.59 -0.39
CA GLU A 298 -1.24 19.43 -1.71
C GLU A 298 0.25 19.80 -1.65
N GLU A 299 0.58 20.93 -1.05
CA GLU A 299 1.97 21.39 -0.88
C GLU A 299 2.80 20.42 -0.02
N ILE A 300 2.19 19.78 0.98
CA ILE A 300 2.85 18.74 1.79
C ILE A 300 3.15 17.49 0.96
N LEU A 301 2.22 17.09 0.08
CA LEU A 301 2.44 15.96 -0.81
C LEU A 301 3.52 16.27 -1.85
N GLU A 302 3.51 17.46 -2.45
CA GLU A 302 4.54 17.90 -3.39
C GLU A 302 5.93 17.86 -2.74
N GLN A 303 6.05 18.34 -1.50
CA GLN A 303 7.28 18.22 -0.72
C GLN A 303 7.69 16.76 -0.49
N PHE A 304 6.74 15.87 -0.17
CA PHE A 304 7.03 14.44 -0.03
C PHE A 304 7.54 13.80 -1.33
N GLU A 305 6.93 14.15 -2.47
CA GLU A 305 7.28 13.62 -3.79
C GLU A 305 8.60 14.19 -4.33
N SER A 306 8.90 15.47 -4.10
CA SER A 306 10.19 16.06 -4.50
C SER A 306 11.34 15.35 -3.80
N LEU A 307 11.17 15.05 -2.51
CA LEU A 307 12.13 14.28 -1.69
C LEU A 307 12.23 12.80 -2.11
N GLN A 308 11.28 12.30 -2.88
CA GLN A 308 11.35 10.98 -3.51
C GLN A 308 12.19 11.02 -4.80
N SER A 309 12.02 12.05 -5.62
CA SER A 309 12.75 12.21 -6.89
C SER A 309 14.26 12.47 -6.71
N GLU A 310 14.66 13.14 -5.64
CA GLU A 310 16.07 13.39 -5.32
C GLU A 310 16.83 12.10 -4.96
N THR A 311 16.15 11.02 -4.58
CA THR A 311 16.84 9.77 -4.20
C THR A 311 17.32 8.90 -5.37
N GLU A 312 16.94 9.21 -6.62
CA GLU A 312 17.35 8.39 -7.79
C GLU A 312 18.49 8.99 -8.62
N ASN A 313 18.90 10.24 -8.38
CA ASN A 313 20.04 10.86 -9.07
C ASN A 313 20.86 11.75 -8.12
N TYR A 314 21.94 11.20 -7.56
CA TYR A 314 23.04 12.03 -7.11
C TYR A 314 24.31 11.67 -7.89
N SER A 315 24.35 12.19 -9.11
CA SER A 315 25.58 12.60 -9.79
C SER A 315 26.05 13.91 -9.16
N ILE A 316 27.20 13.86 -8.49
CA ILE A 316 28.13 14.95 -8.15
C ILE A 316 27.50 16.36 -8.15
N SER A 317 27.01 16.80 -6.99
CA SER A 317 26.74 18.23 -6.76
C SER A 317 28.05 18.92 -6.38
N ASN A 318 28.78 19.39 -7.40
CA ASN A 318 29.85 20.37 -7.27
C ASN A 318 29.24 21.69 -6.78
N GLN A 319 29.30 21.96 -5.48
CA GLN A 319 29.47 23.30 -4.85
C GLN A 319 28.99 23.25 -3.40
N LEU A 320 29.88 22.81 -2.51
CA LEU A 320 29.83 23.21 -1.11
C LEU A 320 31.27 23.51 -0.70
N THR A 321 31.71 24.74 -0.96
CA THR A 321 32.90 25.29 -0.27
C THR A 321 32.55 25.43 1.20
N ILE A 322 32.95 24.46 2.01
CA ILE A 322 32.84 24.50 3.46
C ILE A 322 34.27 24.59 4.00
N SER A 323 34.62 25.78 4.46
CA SER A 323 35.77 26.01 5.32
C SER A 323 35.26 25.98 6.75
N ASP A 324 35.83 25.07 7.56
CA ASP A 324 35.71 24.99 9.03
C ASP A 324 34.41 24.38 9.65
N PRO A 325 34.43 24.00 10.95
CA PRO A 325 33.88 22.74 11.45
C PRO A 325 32.35 22.63 11.37
N LEU A 326 31.88 21.47 10.92
CA LEU A 326 30.49 21.13 10.63
C LEU A 326 29.53 21.51 11.77
N THR A 327 28.68 22.50 11.52
CA THR A 327 27.52 22.86 12.36
C THR A 327 26.41 21.80 12.25
N ARG A 328 25.61 21.62 13.31
CA ARG A 328 24.46 20.68 13.37
C ARG A 328 23.48 20.83 12.19
N GLU A 329 23.42 22.02 11.59
CA GLU A 329 22.58 22.36 10.45
C GLU A 329 23.05 21.73 9.13
N SER A 330 24.36 21.61 8.89
CA SER A 330 24.91 20.92 7.71
C SER A 330 24.89 19.38 7.83
N TYR A 331 24.65 18.87 9.04
CA TYR A 331 24.42 17.46 9.31
C TYR A 331 22.96 17.03 8.98
N LEU A 332 21.99 17.92 9.19
CA LEU A 332 20.58 17.68 8.91
C LEU A 332 20.25 17.71 7.41
N SER A 333 21.05 18.42 6.60
CA SER A 333 20.91 18.46 5.14
C SER A 333 21.29 17.16 4.44
N ILE A 334 21.88 16.19 5.14
CA ILE A 334 22.31 14.92 4.55
C ILE A 334 21.14 13.92 4.42
N GLY A 335 19.95 14.20 4.94
CA GLY A 335 18.74 13.39 4.69
C GLY A 335 18.76 11.97 5.26
N HIS A 336 19.74 11.63 6.10
CA HIS A 336 19.84 10.31 6.76
C HIS A 336 19.52 10.43 8.25
N SER A 337 18.52 9.67 8.72
CA SER A 337 17.97 9.78 10.09
C SER A 337 18.83 9.14 11.18
N ALA A 338 19.78 8.27 10.83
CA ALA A 338 20.75 7.67 11.74
C ALA A 338 22.07 7.41 10.99
N VAL A 339 23.19 7.83 11.58
CA VAL A 339 24.53 7.63 11.02
C VAL A 339 25.40 7.00 12.09
N HIS A 340 26.04 5.88 11.78
CA HIS A 340 26.96 5.19 12.68
C HIS A 340 28.40 5.45 12.22
N THR A 341 29.21 6.08 13.07
CA THR A 341 30.63 6.29 12.78
C THR A 341 31.34 4.94 12.67
N THR A 342 32.14 4.78 11.62
CA THR A 342 32.93 3.58 11.36
C THR A 342 34.41 3.94 11.37
N GLU A 343 35.27 2.93 11.30
CA GLU A 343 36.71 3.15 11.22
C GLU A 343 37.14 3.97 10.00
N PHE A 344 36.43 3.86 8.87
CA PHE A 344 36.85 4.49 7.61
C PHE A 344 36.05 5.75 7.25
N GLY A 345 35.03 6.08 8.03
CA GLY A 345 34.08 7.16 7.76
C GLY A 345 32.78 6.93 8.52
N TYR A 346 31.66 6.78 7.82
CA TYR A 346 30.38 6.52 8.46
C TYR A 346 29.48 5.60 7.65
N CYS A 347 28.55 4.95 8.35
CA CYS A 347 27.57 4.02 7.82
C CYS A 347 26.19 4.69 7.84
N VAL A 348 25.48 4.62 6.71
CA VAL A 348 24.11 5.12 6.56
C VAL A 348 23.03 4.04 6.77
N HIS A 349 23.41 2.88 7.30
CA HIS A 349 22.48 1.79 7.61
C HIS A 349 21.45 2.21 8.65
N ASP A 350 20.16 1.97 8.36
CA ASP A 350 19.08 2.23 9.31
C ASP A 350 18.93 1.06 10.30
N TYR A 351 19.68 1.16 11.41
CA TYR A 351 19.64 0.19 12.51
C TYR A 351 18.27 0.11 13.21
N THR A 352 17.32 0.99 12.90
CA THR A 352 15.94 0.91 13.41
C THR A 352 15.07 -0.06 12.60
N ILE A 353 15.43 -0.32 11.34
CA ILE A 353 14.71 -1.27 10.46
C ILE A 353 15.24 -2.69 10.67
N SER A 354 16.56 -2.83 10.66
CA SER A 354 17.23 -4.13 10.67
C SER A 354 18.60 -4.02 11.35
N PRO A 355 19.10 -5.10 11.97
CA PRO A 355 20.50 -5.17 12.36
C PRO A 355 21.40 -5.26 11.11
N CYS A 356 22.67 -4.84 11.27
CA CYS A 356 23.65 -4.92 10.18
C CYS A 356 24.01 -6.38 9.86
N GLU A 357 23.74 -6.82 8.62
CA GLU A 357 24.06 -8.16 8.12
C GLU A 357 25.52 -8.30 7.66
N LYS A 358 26.28 -7.20 7.60
CA LYS A 358 27.68 -7.20 7.15
C LYS A 358 28.69 -7.43 8.28
N PHE A 359 28.26 -7.46 9.54
CA PHE A 359 29.11 -7.79 10.70
C PHE A 359 30.53 -7.14 10.66
N ARG A 360 30.58 -5.80 10.50
CA ARG A 360 31.82 -4.99 10.39
C ARG A 360 32.62 -5.10 9.09
N ASP A 361 32.10 -5.77 8.07
CA ASP A 361 32.67 -5.76 6.71
C ASP A 361 32.31 -4.46 5.94
N CYS A 362 32.66 -3.31 6.51
CA CYS A 362 32.28 -2.00 5.99
C CYS A 362 32.91 -1.70 4.62
N ILE A 363 34.10 -2.23 4.34
CA ILE A 363 34.81 -2.03 3.06
C ILE A 363 34.02 -2.63 1.88
N ASN A 364 33.40 -3.79 2.09
CA ASN A 364 32.57 -4.44 1.09
C ASN A 364 31.09 -3.98 1.14
N CYS A 365 30.73 -3.09 2.07
CA CYS A 365 29.37 -2.60 2.24
C CYS A 365 29.08 -1.42 1.29
N SER A 366 27.94 -1.47 0.60
CA SER A 366 27.46 -0.34 -0.18
C SER A 366 27.00 0.83 0.68
N GLU A 367 26.69 0.65 1.96
CA GLU A 367 26.18 1.73 2.84
C GLU A 367 27.30 2.49 3.57
N GLN A 368 28.55 2.16 3.26
CA GLN A 368 29.73 2.84 3.80
C GLN A 368 30.06 4.10 2.99
N ILE A 369 30.25 5.23 3.68
CA ILE A 369 30.68 6.49 3.10
C ILE A 369 32.00 6.92 3.77
N CYS A 370 32.98 7.28 2.95
CA CYS A 370 34.26 7.83 3.37
C CYS A 370 34.31 9.33 3.03
N ILE A 371 35.05 10.12 3.81
CA ILE A 371 35.19 11.56 3.56
C ILE A 371 36.64 11.85 3.20
N LYS A 372 36.88 12.47 2.05
CA LYS A 372 38.23 12.87 1.63
C LYS A 372 38.77 13.95 2.58
N GLY A 373 40.03 13.83 2.99
CA GLY A 373 40.65 14.76 3.95
C GLY A 373 40.29 14.49 5.42
N CYS A 374 39.47 13.48 5.71
CA CYS A 374 39.17 13.10 7.10
C CYS A 374 40.42 12.49 7.78
N SER A 375 40.81 13.08 8.91
CA SER A 375 42.05 12.74 9.61
C SER A 375 42.14 11.26 9.98
N GLY A 376 43.14 10.57 9.44
CA GLY A 376 43.48 9.18 9.74
C GLY A 376 42.64 8.11 9.04
N SER A 377 41.56 8.44 8.32
CA SER A 377 40.80 7.44 7.56
C SER A 377 41.60 6.82 6.42
N LEU A 378 42.36 7.66 5.69
CA LEU A 378 43.23 7.20 4.61
C LEU A 378 44.35 6.28 5.13
N ASP A 379 44.97 6.64 6.25
CA ASP A 379 46.03 5.83 6.85
C ASP A 379 45.49 4.46 7.30
N ARG A 380 44.30 4.42 7.92
CA ARG A 380 43.64 3.16 8.31
C ARG A 380 43.29 2.29 7.09
N LEU A 381 42.85 2.89 5.99
CA LEU A 381 42.62 2.16 4.73
C LEU A 381 43.92 1.57 4.16
N LYS A 382 45.02 2.33 4.18
CA LYS A 382 46.35 1.86 3.74
C LYS A 382 46.88 0.73 4.60
N THR A 383 46.76 0.84 5.92
CA THR A 383 47.11 -0.25 6.85
C THR A 383 46.29 -1.49 6.56
N ARG A 384 44.97 -1.35 6.38
CA ARG A 384 44.08 -2.47 6.05
C ARG A 384 44.43 -3.12 4.71
N LEU A 385 44.87 -2.35 3.72
CA LEU A 385 45.35 -2.86 2.44
C LEU A 385 46.62 -3.70 2.62
N LEU A 386 47.62 -3.17 3.33
CA LEU A 386 48.87 -3.89 3.61
C LEU A 386 48.61 -5.21 4.35
N ASP A 387 47.78 -5.19 5.39
CA ASP A 387 47.41 -6.41 6.13
C ASP A 387 46.74 -7.44 5.22
N THR A 388 45.85 -6.98 4.33
CA THR A 388 45.14 -7.85 3.38
C THR A 388 46.10 -8.44 2.35
N GLU A 389 47.06 -7.66 1.86
CA GLU A 389 48.09 -8.13 0.92
C GLU A 389 49.01 -9.17 1.54
N GLN A 390 49.48 -8.96 2.77
CA GLN A 390 50.30 -9.93 3.50
C GLN A 390 49.55 -11.25 3.76
N LEU A 391 48.26 -11.17 4.08
CA LEU A 391 47.43 -12.36 4.28
C LEU A 391 47.26 -13.15 2.98
N ILE A 392 47.00 -12.46 1.86
CA ILE A 392 46.93 -13.09 0.53
C ILE A 392 48.27 -13.74 0.19
N GLU A 393 49.38 -13.04 0.39
CA GLU A 393 50.72 -13.53 0.07
C GLU A 393 51.05 -14.83 0.82
N LYS A 394 50.83 -14.86 2.14
CA LYS A 394 51.04 -16.06 2.97
C LYS A 394 50.26 -17.26 2.43
N VAL A 395 48.97 -17.08 2.20
CA VAL A 395 48.10 -18.15 1.67
C VAL A 395 48.55 -18.59 0.28
N THR A 396 48.94 -17.67 -0.60
CA THR A 396 49.45 -18.04 -1.94
C THR A 396 50.81 -18.73 -1.90
N SER A 397 51.67 -18.41 -0.93
CA SER A 397 53.01 -18.99 -0.77
C SER A 397 53.00 -20.41 -0.17
N GLU A 398 51.97 -20.74 0.62
CA GLU A 398 51.81 -22.07 1.25
C GLU A 398 51.16 -23.12 0.31
N VAL A 399 50.65 -22.70 -0.86
CA VAL A 399 49.79 -23.53 -1.72
C VAL A 399 50.54 -24.24 -2.87
N ASP A 400 51.87 -24.14 -2.96
CA ASP A 400 52.63 -24.89 -3.96
C ASP A 400 52.93 -26.34 -3.51
N THR A 401 52.17 -27.31 -4.05
CA THR A 401 52.70 -28.44 -4.86
C THR A 401 51.69 -29.54 -5.25
N GLN A 402 50.46 -29.63 -4.73
CA GLN A 402 49.59 -30.80 -5.06
C GLN A 402 48.08 -30.60 -5.27
N ASN A 403 47.50 -29.40 -5.20
CA ASN A 403 46.05 -29.26 -5.44
C ASN A 403 45.68 -28.05 -6.31
N GLN A 404 45.07 -28.36 -7.46
CA GLN A 404 44.76 -27.48 -8.58
C GLN A 404 43.45 -26.71 -8.41
N ASP A 405 43.09 -26.29 -7.18
CA ASP A 405 41.75 -25.73 -6.88
C ASP A 405 41.77 -24.36 -6.18
N LEU A 406 42.84 -23.57 -6.37
CA LEU A 406 42.97 -22.17 -5.91
C LEU A 406 41.77 -21.29 -6.31
N GLY A 407 41.15 -21.57 -7.46
CA GLY A 407 39.98 -20.86 -7.96
C GLY A 407 38.67 -21.13 -7.18
N LYS A 408 38.66 -22.09 -6.25
CA LYS A 408 37.49 -22.42 -5.42
C LYS A 408 37.63 -21.98 -3.95
N ASP A 409 38.76 -21.41 -3.56
CA ASP A 409 38.90 -20.88 -2.21
C ASP A 409 38.08 -19.58 -2.06
N ARG A 410 36.94 -19.73 -1.36
CA ARG A 410 36.02 -18.64 -1.03
C ARG A 410 36.72 -17.56 -0.20
N TRP A 411 37.70 -17.94 0.63
CA TRP A 411 38.46 -17.00 1.45
C TRP A 411 39.35 -16.14 0.56
N LEU A 412 40.15 -16.77 -0.32
CA LEU A 412 41.03 -16.05 -1.25
C LEU A 412 40.24 -15.12 -2.18
N THR A 413 39.11 -15.60 -2.71
CA THR A 413 38.21 -14.79 -3.56
C THR A 413 37.68 -13.56 -2.82
N PHE A 414 37.26 -13.72 -1.56
CA PHE A 414 36.77 -12.62 -0.73
C PHE A 414 37.86 -11.57 -0.44
N HIS A 415 39.07 -12.02 -0.10
CA HIS A 415 40.18 -11.14 0.21
C HIS A 415 40.75 -10.43 -1.02
N LEU A 416 40.79 -11.09 -2.18
CA LEU A 416 41.15 -10.45 -3.46
C LEU A 416 40.16 -9.31 -3.81
N LYS A 417 38.86 -9.54 -3.65
CA LYS A 417 37.85 -8.50 -3.84
C LYS A 417 37.98 -7.35 -2.83
N THR A 418 38.28 -7.67 -1.58
CA THR A 418 38.52 -6.66 -0.54
C THR A 418 39.75 -5.81 -0.90
N LYS A 419 40.83 -6.43 -1.38
CA LYS A 419 42.04 -5.75 -1.87
C LYS A 419 41.73 -4.77 -3.00
N GLU A 420 41.03 -5.22 -4.04
CA GLU A 420 40.63 -4.39 -5.19
C GLU A 420 39.87 -3.13 -4.73
N ARG A 421 38.91 -3.30 -3.81
CA ARG A 421 38.12 -2.20 -3.28
C ARG A 421 38.91 -1.23 -2.42
N LEU A 422 39.83 -1.74 -1.61
CA LEU A 422 40.73 -0.88 -0.84
C LEU A 422 41.60 -0.04 -1.78
N GLN A 423 42.14 -0.63 -2.83
CA GLN A 423 42.93 0.08 -3.85
C GLN A 423 42.10 1.15 -4.56
N GLU A 424 40.88 0.83 -4.98
CA GLU A 424 39.95 1.77 -5.61
C GLU A 424 39.63 2.96 -4.68
N LEU A 425 39.26 2.67 -3.43
CA LEU A 425 38.91 3.71 -2.46
C LEU A 425 40.11 4.60 -2.12
N ILE A 426 41.30 4.03 -1.95
CA ILE A 426 42.53 4.79 -1.71
C ILE A 426 42.86 5.66 -2.91
N ALA A 427 42.78 5.13 -4.14
CA ALA A 427 43.04 5.88 -5.36
C ALA A 427 42.11 7.11 -5.50
N ILE A 428 40.82 6.96 -5.17
CA ILE A 428 39.86 8.06 -5.17
C ILE A 428 40.22 9.09 -4.08
N LEU A 429 40.55 8.64 -2.87
CA LEU A 429 40.89 9.54 -1.76
C LEU A 429 42.22 10.28 -1.98
N GLU A 430 43.15 9.72 -2.76
CA GLU A 430 44.43 10.35 -3.13
C GLU A 430 44.35 11.22 -4.40
N ASN A 431 43.28 11.08 -5.19
CA ASN A 431 43.12 11.82 -6.44
C ASN A 431 43.01 13.32 -6.18
N LYS A 432 43.97 14.11 -6.66
CA LYS A 432 44.04 15.57 -6.48
C LYS A 432 42.89 16.34 -7.14
N ASP A 433 42.21 15.76 -8.12
CA ASP A 433 41.08 16.38 -8.83
C ASP A 433 39.79 16.38 -7.98
N ILE A 434 39.75 15.56 -6.92
CA ILE A 434 38.61 15.47 -6.01
C ILE A 434 38.83 16.46 -4.86
N PRO A 435 37.91 17.39 -4.59
CA PRO A 435 38.06 18.33 -3.47
C PRO A 435 38.08 17.61 -2.11
N ASP A 436 38.84 18.14 -1.15
CA ASP A 436 38.73 17.72 0.24
C ASP A 436 37.30 17.96 0.77
N ASN A 437 36.88 17.16 1.75
CA ASN A 437 35.52 17.03 2.26
C ASN A 437 34.50 16.38 1.30
N SER A 438 34.93 15.86 0.15
CA SER A 438 34.06 15.07 -0.72
C SER A 438 33.62 13.75 -0.07
N PHE A 439 32.33 13.42 -0.20
CA PHE A 439 31.77 12.15 0.22
C PHE A 439 32.00 11.09 -0.86
N ILE A 440 32.74 10.04 -0.50
CA ILE A 440 33.15 8.96 -1.39
C ILE A 440 32.42 7.68 -1.01
N ARG A 441 31.78 7.07 -2.00
CA ARG A 441 31.08 5.79 -1.88
C ARG A 441 31.38 4.96 -3.12
N LEU A 442 31.98 3.78 -2.93
CA LEU A 442 32.20 2.87 -4.05
C LEU A 442 30.87 2.30 -4.53
N THR A 443 30.62 2.41 -5.84
CA THR A 443 29.50 1.74 -6.48
C THR A 443 29.65 0.24 -6.32
N ASN A 444 28.61 -0.46 -5.87
CA ASN A 444 28.67 -1.91 -5.69
C ASN A 444 27.34 -2.56 -6.04
N LYS A 445 27.40 -3.80 -6.50
CA LYS A 445 26.30 -4.78 -6.47
C LYS A 445 26.26 -5.52 -5.12
N SER A 446 26.78 -4.93 -4.03
CA SER A 446 26.65 -5.56 -2.71
C SER A 446 25.20 -5.44 -2.26
N TYR A 447 24.69 -6.58 -1.84
CA TYR A 447 23.36 -6.78 -1.32
C TYR A 447 23.08 -5.82 -0.16
N SER A 448 22.36 -4.73 -0.45
CA SER A 448 21.35 -4.17 0.45
C SER A 448 20.03 -4.91 0.17
N HIS A 449 19.14 -4.98 1.16
CA HIS A 449 17.78 -5.53 0.95
C HIS A 449 17.10 -4.86 -0.25
N LEU A 450 17.26 -3.54 -0.40
CA LEU A 450 16.75 -2.75 -1.53
C LEU A 450 17.29 -3.24 -2.89
N SER A 451 18.59 -3.52 -2.98
CA SER A 451 19.22 -4.04 -4.20
C SER A 451 18.77 -5.48 -4.51
N ARG A 452 18.42 -6.30 -3.51
CA ARG A 452 17.81 -7.62 -3.70
C ARG A 452 16.42 -7.50 -4.33
N THR A 453 15.60 -6.58 -3.84
CA THR A 453 14.25 -6.36 -4.35
C THR A 453 14.28 -5.86 -5.80
N ILE A 454 15.15 -4.90 -6.11
CA ILE A 454 15.30 -4.33 -7.46
C ILE A 454 15.89 -5.34 -8.44
N SER A 455 16.91 -6.11 -8.05
CA SER A 455 17.52 -7.12 -8.93
C SER A 455 16.59 -8.32 -9.19
N THR A 456 15.76 -8.71 -8.22
CA THR A 456 14.74 -9.75 -8.40
C THR A 456 13.68 -9.33 -9.43
N ILE A 457 13.29 -8.04 -9.43
CA ILE A 457 12.38 -7.47 -10.44
C ILE A 457 13.01 -7.50 -11.84
N ASN A 458 14.29 -7.15 -11.97
CA ASN A 458 14.99 -7.15 -13.27
C ASN A 458 15.26 -8.57 -13.82
N LEU A 459 15.54 -9.54 -12.95
CA LEU A 459 15.67 -10.96 -13.33
C LEU A 459 14.36 -11.58 -13.82
N LEU A 460 13.22 -11.11 -13.30
CA LEU A 460 11.89 -11.51 -13.76
C LEU A 460 11.52 -10.84 -15.10
N GLY A 461 12.07 -9.65 -15.39
CA GLY A 461 11.93 -8.97 -16.69
C GLY A 461 12.67 -9.67 -17.82
N HIS A 462 13.91 -10.13 -17.59
CA HIS A 462 14.71 -10.81 -18.62
C HIS A 462 14.15 -12.18 -19.04
N LYS A 463 13.49 -12.92 -18.14
CA LYS A 463 12.83 -14.19 -18.50
C LYS A 463 11.64 -14.05 -19.45
N LYS A 464 11.09 -12.84 -19.63
CA LYS A 464 10.05 -12.56 -20.63
C LYS A 464 10.60 -12.17 -22.01
N GLY A 465 11.91 -11.90 -22.13
CA GLY A 465 12.54 -11.46 -23.39
C GLY A 465 13.18 -12.57 -24.24
N GLU A 466 13.40 -13.77 -23.67
CA GLU A 466 14.11 -14.87 -24.37
C GLU A 466 13.21 -16.04 -24.79
N VAL A 467 11.88 -15.92 -24.69
CA VAL A 467 10.94 -17.01 -25.06
C VAL A 467 10.27 -16.83 -26.43
N ASP A 468 10.40 -15.67 -27.08
CA ASP A 468 9.72 -15.38 -28.37
C ASP A 468 10.64 -15.37 -29.59
N GLY A 469 11.61 -16.29 -29.66
CA GLY A 469 12.48 -16.39 -30.83
C GLY A 469 13.09 -17.77 -31.01
N GLU A 470 12.30 -18.75 -31.46
CA GLU A 470 12.72 -19.85 -32.36
C GLU A 470 11.59 -20.91 -32.50
N LYS A 471 10.69 -20.69 -33.46
CA LYS A 471 10.01 -21.78 -34.19
C LYS A 471 9.73 -21.32 -35.62
N ASN A 472 10.74 -21.39 -36.46
CA ASN A 472 10.61 -21.54 -37.90
C ASN A 472 11.61 -22.60 -38.35
N ASN A 473 11.12 -23.83 -38.47
CA ASN A 473 11.46 -24.81 -39.51
C ASN A 473 10.48 -25.98 -39.41
#